data_AF-A0A837BTH1-F1
#
_entry.id   AF-A0A837BTH1-F1
#
_cell.length_a   1.000
_cell.length_b   1.000
_cell.length_c   1.000
_cell.angle_alpha   90.00
_cell.angle_beta   90.00
_cell.angle_gamma   90.00
#
_symmetry.space_group_name_H-M   'P 1'
#
loop_
_entity.id
_entity.type
_entity.pdbx_description
1 polymer ?
#
loop_
_entity_poly.entity_id
_entity_poly.type
_entity_poly.pdbx_seq_one_letter_code
_entity_poly.pdbx_strand_id
1 'polypeptide(L)' 'MKLTEKQILALKRKRGEKNLSIKELAKQVGVSRWTISRIIKSQPNLSSTTIEKVKDWLIEQYTTIK' A
#
# COMPACT_ATOMS: atom_id res chain seq x y z
N MET A 1 8.84 8.88 -8.36
CA MET A 1 7.94 8.00 -9.15
C MET A 1 6.56 7.97 -8.49
N LYS A 2 5.52 7.46 -9.16
CA LYS A 2 4.16 7.35 -8.61
C LYS A 2 3.65 5.91 -8.69
N LEU A 3 2.76 5.54 -7.78
CA LEU A 3 1.94 4.34 -7.91
C LEU A 3 0.85 4.58 -8.95
N THR A 4 0.44 3.54 -9.67
CA THR A 4 -0.69 3.64 -10.59
C THR A 4 -2.01 3.69 -9.83
N GLU A 5 -3.06 4.25 -10.45
CA GLU A 5 -4.41 4.24 -9.88
C GLU A 5 -4.89 2.84 -9.50
N LYS A 6 -4.59 1.86 -10.36
CA LYS A 6 -4.92 0.44 -10.11
C LYS A 6 -4.23 -0.10 -8.86
N GLN A 7 -2.95 0.24 -8.64
CA GLN A 7 -2.22 -0.18 -7.44
C GLN A 7 -2.79 0.47 -6.18
N ILE A 8 -3.18 1.75 -6.25
CA ILE A 8 -3.78 2.46 -5.11
C ILE A 8 -5.17 1.90 -4.80
N LEU A 9 -5.94 1.55 -5.83
CA LEU A 9 -7.24 0.89 -5.66
C LEU A 9 -7.08 -0.50 -5.03
N ALA A 10 -6.11 -1.31 -5.50
CA ALA A 10 -5.81 -2.61 -4.92
C ALA A 10 -5.40 -2.49 -3.44
N LEU A 11 -4.55 -1.52 -3.10
CA LEU A 11 -4.16 -1.22 -1.72
C LEU A 11 -5.38 -0.88 -0.84
N LYS A 12 -6.30 -0.04 -1.34
CA LYS A 12 -7.54 0.31 -0.63
C LYS A 12 -8.44 -0.90 -0.40
N ARG A 13 -8.60 -1.77 -1.41
CA ARG A 13 -9.40 -3.00 -1.32
C ARG A 13 -8.80 -3.97 -0.31
N LYS A 14 -7.52 -4.31 -0.42
CA LYS A 14 -6.84 -5.22 0.51
C LYS A 14 -6.85 -4.71 1.94
N ARG A 15 -6.72 -3.39 2.14
CA ARG A 15 -6.93 -2.78 3.46
C ARG A 15 -8.32 -3.07 4.02
N GLY A 16 -9.37 -2.90 3.21
CA GLY A 16 -10.76 -3.17 3.60
C GLY A 16 -11.04 -4.65 3.85
N GLU A 17 -10.61 -5.53 2.94
CA GLU A 17 -10.75 -6.99 3.05
C GLU A 17 -10.12 -7.54 4.33
N LYS A 18 -8.98 -6.97 4.75
CA LYS A 18 -8.27 -7.37 5.96
C LYS A 18 -8.65 -6.53 7.20
N ASN A 19 -9.61 -5.63 7.07
CA ASN A 19 -10.04 -4.68 8.11
C ASN A 19 -8.87 -3.95 8.81
N LEU A 20 -7.84 -3.55 8.03
CA LEU A 20 -6.63 -2.93 8.56
C LEU A 20 -6.83 -1.44 8.81
N SER A 21 -6.41 -0.97 9.97
CA SER A 21 -6.18 0.45 10.20
C SER A 21 -5.03 0.97 9.32
N ILE A 22 -4.96 2.29 9.12
CA ILE A 22 -3.82 2.91 8.40
C ILE A 22 -2.49 2.60 9.11
N LYS A 23 -2.49 2.50 10.44
CA LYS A 23 -1.29 2.20 11.24
C LYS A 23 -0.82 0.77 10.99
N GLU A 24 -1.74 -0.19 10.97
CA GLU A 24 -1.41 -1.60 10.73
C GLU A 24 -0.94 -1.83 9.30
N LEU A 25 -1.62 -1.24 8.31
CA LEU A 25 -1.20 -1.30 6.92
C LEU A 25 0.21 -0.73 6.74
N ALA A 26 0.50 0.42 7.36
CA ALA A 26 1.82 1.02 7.30
C ALA A 26 2.91 0.12 7.92
N LYS A 27 2.59 -0.54 9.04
CA LYS A 27 3.49 -1.52 9.68
C LYS A 27 3.76 -2.71 8.75
N GLN A 28 2.72 -3.26 8.11
CA GLN A 28 2.88 -4.41 7.20
C GLN A 28 3.67 -4.05 5.94
N VAL A 29 3.43 -2.87 5.36
CA VAL A 29 4.16 -2.39 4.16
C VAL A 29 5.59 -1.92 4.52
N GLY A 30 5.88 -1.66 5.80
CA GLY A 30 7.21 -1.19 6.23
C GLY A 30 7.50 0.28 5.86
N VAL A 31 6.48 1.14 5.94
CA VAL A 31 6.56 2.58 5.65
C VAL A 31 5.85 3.40 6.71
N SER A 32 6.00 4.74 6.70
CA SER A 32 5.34 5.58 7.70
C SER A 32 3.81 5.60 7.55
N ARG A 33 3.09 5.72 8.67
CA ARG A 33 1.63 5.92 8.68
C ARG A 33 1.20 7.11 7.82
N TRP A 34 1.99 8.19 7.86
CA TRP A 34 1.71 9.39 7.07
C TRP A 34 1.86 9.14 5.57
N THR A 35 2.86 8.35 5.17
CA THR A 35 3.06 7.94 3.78
C THR A 35 1.87 7.14 3.26
N ILE A 36 1.40 6.12 3.98
CA ILE A 36 0.19 5.38 3.60
C ILE A 36 -1.03 6.30 3.54
N SER A 37 -1.22 7.18 4.54
CA SER A 37 -2.33 8.12 4.52
C SER A 37 -2.30 9.03 3.30
N ARG A 38 -1.12 9.50 2.87
CA ARG A 38 -0.99 10.31 1.64
C ARG A 38 -1.25 9.50 0.38
N ILE A 39 -0.75 8.26 0.29
CA ILE A 39 -1.01 7.37 -0.84
C ILE A 39 -2.51 7.19 -1.07
N ILE A 40 -3.25 6.95 0.00
CA ILE A 40 -4.70 6.70 -0.05
C ILE A 40 -5.47 7.96 -0.46
N LYS A 41 -5.00 9.14 -0.05
CA LYS A 41 -5.71 10.42 -0.26
C LYS A 41 -5.34 11.14 -1.56
N SER A 42 -4.06 11.18 -1.95
CA SER A 42 -3.57 12.22 -2.88
C SER A 42 -2.48 11.76 -3.87
N GLN A 43 -2.23 10.45 -4.02
CA GLN A 43 -1.25 9.90 -4.98
C GLN A 43 0.10 10.68 -5.06
N PRO A 44 0.82 10.80 -3.93
CA PRO A 44 2.01 11.64 -3.86
C PRO A 44 3.13 11.07 -4.74
N ASN A 45 4.10 11.93 -5.08
CA ASN A 45 5.41 11.48 -5.51
C ASN A 45 6.11 10.78 -4.33
N LEU A 46 6.59 9.56 -4.57
CA LEU A 46 7.27 8.73 -3.58
C LEU A 46 8.68 8.37 -4.06
N SER A 47 9.52 7.98 -3.11
CA SER A 47 10.80 7.33 -3.40
C SER A 47 10.58 5.97 -4.07
N SER A 48 11.53 5.55 -4.90
CA SER A 48 11.54 4.22 -5.53
C SER A 48 11.37 3.10 -4.50
N THR A 49 12.13 3.16 -3.41
CA THR A 49 12.07 2.19 -2.29
C THR A 49 10.67 2.09 -1.68
N THR A 50 9.94 3.20 -1.55
CA THR A 50 8.57 3.16 -1.00
C THR A 50 7.61 2.47 -1.98
N ILE A 51 7.79 2.71 -3.26
CA ILE A 51 6.94 2.13 -4.31
C ILE A 51 7.18 0.62 -4.40
N GLU A 52 8.43 0.19 -4.34
CA GLU A 52 8.81 -1.23 -4.30
C GLU A 52 8.15 -1.92 -3.10
N LYS A 53 8.32 -1.40 -1.89
CA LYS A 53 7.66 -1.95 -0.69
C LYS A 53 6.14 -2.10 -0.83
N VAL A 54 5.47 -1.11 -1.40
CA VAL A 54 4.01 -1.18 -1.63
C VAL A 54 3.68 -2.24 -2.68
N LYS A 55 4.46 -2.35 -3.76
CA LYS A 55 4.27 -3.36 -4.80
C LYS A 55 4.51 -4.76 -4.28
N ASP A 56 5.59 -4.98 -3.54
CA ASP A 56 5.96 -6.28 -2.96
C ASP A 56 4.86 -6.74 -2.00
N TRP A 57 4.42 -5.87 -1.10
CA TRP A 57 3.30 -6.18 -0.21
C TRP A 57 2.02 -6.52 -0.98
N LEU A 58 1.71 -5.78 -2.05
CA LEU A 58 0.55 -6.08 -2.90
C LEU A 58 0.70 -7.44 -3.57
N ILE A 59 1.87 -7.76 -4.13
CA ILE A 59 2.15 -9.06 -4.76
C ILE A 59 1.92 -10.19 -3.74
N GLU A 60 2.46 -10.06 -2.52
CA GLU A 60 2.22 -11.02 -1.43
C GLU A 60 0.73 -11.24 -1.15
N GLN A 61 -0.10 -10.19 -1.23
CA GLN A 61 -1.55 -10.32 -1.00
C GLN A 61 -2.28 -11.10 -2.09
N TYR A 62 -1.67 -11.30 -3.26
CA TYR A 62 -2.25 -12.05 -4.39
C TYR A 62 -1.54 -13.38 -4.66
N THR A 63 -0.27 -13.53 -4.25
CA THR A 63 0.49 -14.79 -4.38
C THR A 63 0.31 -15.71 -3.19
N THR A 64 -0.17 -15.21 -2.04
CA THR A 64 -0.61 -16.07 -0.94
C THR A 64 -1.92 -16.74 -1.33
N ILE A 65 -1.82 -17.78 -2.17
CA ILE A 65 -2.89 -18.72 -2.47
C ILE A 65 -3.19 -19.44 -1.15
N LYS A 66 -4.42 -19.29 -0.65
CA LYS A 66 -4.97 -20.11 0.42
C LYS A 66 -5.50 -21.41 -0.17
#